data_AF-A0A965UQK1-F1
#
_entry.id   AF-A0A965UQK1-F1
#
_cell.length_a   1.000
_cell.length_b   1.000
_cell.length_c   1.000
_cell.angle_alpha   90.00
_cell.angle_beta   90.00
_cell.angle_gamma   90.00
#
_symmetry.space_group_name_H-M   'P 1'
#
loop_
_entity.id
_entity.type
_entity.pdbx_description
1 polymer ?
#
loop_
_entity_poly.entity_id
_entity_poly.type
_entity_poly.pdbx_seq_one_letter_code
_entity_poly.pdbx_strand_id
1 'polypeptide(L)' 'MLANGPQTGNIEIGGLMLCRAPVEMAEQRNNHYLKQANDWMQSVDSNFMRENDPRMPLFNDRRSEVRFGKR' A
#
# COMPACT_ATOMS: atom_id res chain seq x y z
N MET A 1 -2.67 32.58 -16.39
CA MET A 1 -3.51 32.48 -15.17
C MET A 1 -4.85 31.96 -15.63
N LEU A 2 -5.23 30.76 -15.19
CA LEU A 2 -6.46 30.11 -15.64
C LEU A 2 -7.65 31.00 -15.25
N ALA A 3 -8.53 31.27 -16.21
CA ALA A 3 -9.67 32.16 -16.00
C ALA A 3 -10.65 31.49 -15.03
N ASN A 4 -10.76 32.04 -13.83
CA ASN A 4 -11.65 31.53 -12.78
C ASN A 4 -13.07 32.04 -13.04
N GLY A 5 -14.03 31.13 -13.25
CA GLY A 5 -15.46 31.48 -13.26
C GLY A 5 -16.34 30.51 -14.05
N PRO A 6 -17.67 30.58 -13.88
CA PRO A 6 -18.65 29.67 -14.52
C PRO A 6 -18.63 29.74 -16.06
N GLN A 7 -17.95 30.72 -16.66
CA GLN A 7 -17.79 30.88 -18.10
C GLN A 7 -16.89 29.80 -18.75
N THR A 8 -16.03 29.14 -17.98
CA THR A 8 -15.18 28.05 -18.48
C THR A 8 -15.82 26.66 -18.36
N GLY A 9 -16.95 26.54 -17.63
CA GLY A 9 -17.63 25.27 -17.39
C GLY A 9 -16.91 24.33 -16.42
N ASN A 10 -15.79 24.78 -15.81
CA ASN A 10 -15.02 23.99 -14.85
C ASN A 10 -15.65 24.08 -13.45
N ILE A 11 -15.67 22.94 -12.75
CA ILE A 11 -16.10 22.88 -11.34
C ILE A 11 -14.84 22.99 -10.48
N GLU A 12 -14.73 24.09 -9.74
CA GLU A 12 -13.60 24.37 -8.86
C GLU A 12 -14.10 24.73 -7.45
N ILE A 13 -13.52 24.13 -6.42
CA ILE A 13 -13.87 24.39 -5.00
C ILE A 13 -12.58 24.54 -4.22
N GLY A 14 -12.39 25.70 -3.57
CA GLY A 14 -11.26 25.92 -2.65
C GLY A 14 -9.87 25.76 -3.28
N GLY A 15 -9.73 26.01 -4.59
CA GLY A 15 -8.47 25.85 -5.32
C GLY A 15 -8.24 24.44 -5.90
N LEU A 16 -9.21 23.53 -5.78
CA LEU A 16 -9.19 22.21 -6.41
C LEU A 16 -10.13 22.19 -7.62
N MET A 17 -9.65 21.67 -8.76
CA MET A 17 -10.42 21.51 -9.99
C MET A 17 -10.90 20.07 -10.16
N LEU A 18 -12.17 19.88 -10.53
CA LEU A 18 -12.71 18.57 -10.88
C LEU A 18 -12.20 18.15 -12.26
N CYS A 19 -11.26 17.22 -12.29
CA CYS A 19 -10.72 16.66 -13.53
C CYS A 19 -11.34 15.30 -13.84
N ARG A 20 -11.80 15.10 -15.10
CA ARG A 20 -12.20 13.79 -15.60
C ARG A 20 -10.95 13.03 -16.08
N ALA A 21 -10.65 11.91 -15.44
CA ALA A 21 -9.61 10.98 -15.89
C ALA A 21 -10.24 9.63 -16.28
N PRO A 22 -9.72 8.92 -17.30
CA PRO A 22 -10.16 7.57 -17.62
C PRO A 22 -9.75 6.59 -16.51
N VAL A 23 -10.63 5.62 -16.23
CA VAL A 23 -10.45 4.64 -15.15
C VAL A 23 -9.18 3.82 -15.33
N GLU A 24 -8.88 3.41 -16.57
CA GLU A 24 -7.70 2.62 -16.95
C GLU A 24 -6.38 3.29 -16.52
N MET A 25 -6.28 4.61 -16.67
CA MET A 25 -5.08 5.35 -16.28
C MET A 25 -4.92 5.41 -14.75
N ALA A 26 -6.03 5.55 -14.03
CA ALA A 26 -6.01 5.54 -12.57
C ALA A 26 -5.62 4.16 -12.02
N GLU A 27 -6.14 3.09 -12.62
CA GLU A 27 -5.81 1.70 -12.28
C GLU A 27 -4.36 1.37 -12.61
N GLN A 28 -3.86 1.76 -13.80
CA GLN A 28 -2.46 1.56 -14.17
C GLN A 28 -1.51 2.21 -13.16
N ARG A 29 -1.80 3.45 -12.75
CA ARG A 29 -1.02 4.16 -11.72
C ARG A 29 -1.05 3.41 -10.39
N ASN A 30 -2.23 2.97 -9.96
CA ASN A 30 -2.38 2.23 -8.71
C ASN A 30 -1.56 0.93 -8.74
N ASN A 31 -1.69 0.16 -9.82
CA ASN A 31 -0.97 -1.09 -10.03
C ASN A 31 0.55 -0.91 -10.06
N HIS A 32 1.04 0.18 -10.66
CA HIS A 32 2.48 0.49 -10.67
C HIS A 32 3.03 0.68 -9.25
N TYR A 33 2.37 1.51 -8.43
CA TYR A 33 2.84 1.77 -7.07
C TYR A 33 2.64 0.56 -6.15
N LEU A 34 1.55 -0.19 -6.32
CA LEU A 34 1.34 -1.46 -5.61
C LEU A 34 2.43 -2.48 -5.95
N LYS A 35 2.76 -2.63 -7.24
CA LYS A 35 3.84 -3.51 -7.67
C LYS A 35 5.17 -3.10 -7.04
N GLN A 36 5.50 -1.81 -7.12
CA GLN A 36 6.73 -1.30 -6.51
C GLN A 36 6.77 -1.63 -5.01
N ALA A 37 5.71 -1.36 -4.25
CA ALA A 37 5.62 -1.68 -2.82
C ALA A 37 5.79 -3.18 -2.53
N ASN A 38 5.20 -4.05 -3.35
CA ASN A 38 5.34 -5.50 -3.22
C ASN A 38 6.77 -5.95 -3.51
N ASP A 39 7.40 -5.40 -4.54
CA ASP A 39 8.79 -5.72 -4.91
C ASP A 39 9.75 -5.33 -3.76
N TRP A 40 9.49 -4.22 -3.05
CA TRP A 40 10.24 -3.85 -1.84
C TRP A 40 10.10 -4.88 -0.72
N MET A 41 8.87 -5.33 -0.41
CA MET A 41 8.64 -6.35 0.61
C MET A 41 9.30 -7.69 0.25
N GLN A 42 9.16 -8.12 -1.01
CA GLN A 42 9.79 -9.36 -1.49
C GLN A 42 11.32 -9.29 -1.47
N SER A 43 11.92 -8.13 -1.74
CA SER A 43 13.38 -7.97 -1.66
C SER A 43 13.88 -8.11 -0.22
N VAL A 44 13.15 -7.57 0.76
CA VAL A 44 13.47 -7.74 2.18
C VAL A 44 13.35 -9.22 2.57
N ASP A 45 12.25 -9.87 2.22
CA ASP A 45 12.04 -11.29 2.52
C ASP A 45 13.09 -12.17 1.85
N SER A 46 13.45 -11.90 0.59
CA SER A 46 14.47 -12.65 -0.14
C SER A 46 15.85 -12.54 0.50
N ASN A 47 16.26 -11.33 0.90
CA ASN A 47 17.52 -11.14 1.62
C ASN A 47 17.50 -11.82 2.99
N PHE A 48 16.39 -11.70 3.72
CA PHE A 48 16.20 -12.33 5.02
C PHE A 48 16.24 -13.86 4.94
N MET A 49 15.63 -14.46 3.91
CA MET A 49 15.66 -15.91 3.70
C MET A 49 17.00 -16.44 3.18
N ARG A 50 17.76 -15.63 2.41
CA ARG A 50 19.09 -16.00 1.91
C ARG A 50 20.14 -16.07 3.02
N GLU A 51 20.03 -15.21 4.03
CA GLU A 51 20.97 -15.13 5.16
C GLU A 51 20.59 -16.03 6.34
N ASN A 52 19.55 -16.84 6.15
CA ASN A 52 19.00 -17.70 7.18
C ASN A 52 19.78 -19.02 7.27
N ASP A 53 20.48 -19.23 8.38
CA ASP A 53 21.16 -20.50 8.67
C ASP A 53 20.11 -21.55 9.09
N PRO A 54 20.09 -22.75 8.47
CA PRO A 54 19.13 -23.82 8.78
C PRO A 54 19.16 -24.33 10.24
N ARG A 55 20.13 -23.91 11.06
CA ARG A 55 20.18 -24.18 12.52
C ARG A 55 19.38 -23.18 13.36
N MET A 56 18.86 -22.09 12.78
CA MET A 56 17.97 -21.13 13.47
C MET A 56 16.51 -21.30 12.98
N PRO A 57 15.61 -21.92 13.77
CA PRO A 57 14.20 -22.00 13.41
C PRO A 57 13.52 -20.63 13.58
N LEU A 58 13.08 -20.03 12.47
CA LEU A 58 12.44 -18.70 12.43
C LEU A 58 11.03 -18.65 13.03
N PHE A 59 10.29 -19.76 12.95
CA PHE A 59 8.93 -19.84 13.46
C PHE A 59 8.94 -20.58 14.80
N ASN A 60 9.04 -19.80 15.87
CA ASN A 60 8.66 -20.29 17.19
C ASN A 60 7.15 -20.09 17.30
N ASP A 61 6.36 -21.15 17.08
CA ASP A 61 4.94 -21.17 17.42
C ASP A 61 4.78 -21.03 18.94
N ARG A 62 4.96 -19.81 19.44
CA ARG A 62 4.70 -19.43 20.83
C ARG A 62 3.18 -19.48 21.03
N ARG A 63 2.66 -20.67 21.29
CA ARG A 63 1.30 -20.86 21.78
C ARG A 63 1.25 -20.36 23.24
N SER A 64 0.95 -19.07 23.44
CA SER A 64 0.67 -18.52 24.76
C SER A 64 -0.74 -18.92 25.21
N GLU A 65 -0.90 -20.13 25.76
CA GLU A 65 -2.16 -20.56 26.37
C GLU A 65 -2.26 -19.98 27.78
N VAL A 66 -3.04 -18.91 27.97
CA VAL A 66 -3.33 -18.37 29.31
C VAL A 66 -4.51 -19.14 29.88
N ARG A 67 -4.25 -20.12 30.75
CA ARG A 67 -5.29 -20.79 31.53
C ARG A 67 -5.60 -19.96 32.76
N PHE A 68 -6.72 -19.22 32.73
CA PHE A 68 -7.30 -18.66 33.95
C PHE A 68 -7.87 -19.81 34.79
N GLY A 69 -7.40 -19.94 36.04
CA GLY A 69 -7.88 -20.95 36.98
C GLY A 69 -9.40 -20.87 37.14
N LYS A 70 -10.07 -22.02 37.06
CA LYS A 70 -11.49 -22.15 37.41
C LYS A 70 -11.63 -21.88 38.91
N ARG A 71 -12.57 -21.00 39.25
CA ARG A 71 -13.05 -20.76 40.61
C ARG A 71 -13.85 -21.96 41.12
#